data_AF-A0A7V5RH25-F1
#
_entry.id   AF-A0A7V5RH25-F1
#
_cell.length_a   1.000
_cell.length_b   1.000
_cell.length_c   1.000
_cell.angle_alpha   90.00
_cell.angle_beta   90.00
_cell.angle_gamma   90.00
#
_symmetry.space_group_name_H-M   'P 1'
#
loop_
_entity.id
_entity.type
_entity.pdbx_description
1 polymer ?
#
loop_
_entity_poly.entity_id
_entity_poly.type
_entity_poly.pdbx_seq_one_letter_code
_entity_poly.pdbx_strand_id
1 'polypeptide(L)'
;QIEVRDNSPRLKDAEGKITLPNNTFLRFGQFKAPVWREELRSSSKLFLVERSLAAAFLAKNNFSARHIGVEFGLKTSAGAQFAVNYSNGAGEGSREDAGRRKNAVINNGKMLAGRIELPLGKKMNIGFSAVRNSTGMLTTDGDTRGTATLFAPDFNLKLAVGSGAVLEVDGGLGFGSFSDSGVNTGEDKKFTLLDISGEWKKKLGRANESLGGLDGFGFAAGFSSVDFRGTTSAVRFGPTFTFGKQTRLQLNAELINPENGDRTVNYRSMITFNY
;
A
#
# COMPACT_ATOMS: atom_id res chain seq x y z
N GLN A 1 -31.36 -13.81 0.59
CA GLN A 1 -30.22 -14.73 0.80
C GLN A 1 -29.15 -14.36 -0.22
N ILE A 2 -27.97 -13.95 0.23
CA ILE A 2 -26.83 -13.73 -0.67
C ILE A 2 -25.75 -14.70 -0.21
N GLU A 3 -25.51 -15.72 -1.02
CA GLU A 3 -24.35 -16.61 -0.88
C GLU A 3 -23.47 -16.40 -2.09
N VAL A 4 -22.28 -15.85 -1.86
CA VAL A 4 -21.21 -15.78 -2.86
C VAL A 4 -20.02 -16.49 -2.23
N ARG A 5 -19.74 -17.71 -2.69
CA ARG A 5 -18.51 -18.42 -2.37
C ARG A 5 -17.68 -18.53 -3.64
N ASP A 6 -16.57 -17.82 -3.68
CA ASP A 6 -15.45 -18.13 -4.55
C ASP A 6 -14.21 -18.30 -3.66
N ASN A 7 -13.61 -19.49 -3.69
CA ASN A 7 -12.37 -19.82 -3.00
C ASN A 7 -11.14 -19.70 -3.93
N SER A 8 -11.30 -18.99 -5.05
CA SER A 8 -10.21 -18.72 -5.99
C SER A 8 -9.33 -17.57 -5.50
N PRO A 9 -8.00 -17.77 -5.35
CA PRO A 9 -7.05 -16.71 -4.99
C PRO A 9 -6.86 -15.64 -6.09
N ARG A 10 -7.74 -15.60 -7.10
CA ARG A 10 -7.64 -14.70 -8.26
C ARG A 10 -8.48 -13.43 -8.12
N LEU A 11 -9.48 -13.43 -7.24
CA LEU A 11 -10.26 -12.22 -6.96
C LEU A 11 -9.42 -11.30 -6.10
N LYS A 12 -8.98 -10.17 -6.68
CA LYS A 12 -8.24 -9.14 -5.96
C LYS A 12 -9.17 -8.50 -4.93
N ASP A 13 -10.21 -7.81 -5.37
CA ASP A 13 -11.20 -7.19 -4.47
C ASP A 13 -12.57 -7.84 -4.70
N ALA A 14 -13.21 -8.25 -3.61
CA ALA A 14 -14.55 -8.85 -3.60
C ALA A 14 -15.30 -8.25 -2.41
N GLU A 15 -15.77 -7.02 -2.57
CA GLU A 15 -16.34 -6.20 -1.50
C GLU A 15 -17.74 -5.67 -1.85
N GLY A 16 -18.57 -5.52 -0.82
CA GLY A 16 -19.79 -4.73 -0.87
C GLY A 16 -19.61 -3.44 -0.08
N LYS A 17 -20.14 -2.32 -0.58
CA LYS A 17 -20.12 -1.03 0.10
C LYS A 17 -21.53 -0.47 0.22
N ILE A 18 -21.96 -0.23 1.45
CA ILE A 18 -23.21 0.45 1.78
C ILE A 18 -22.86 1.88 2.16
N THR A 19 -23.30 2.84 1.36
CA THR A 19 -23.23 4.26 1.73
C THR A 19 -24.39 4.57 2.66
N LEU A 20 -24.09 5.11 3.82
CA LEU A 20 -25.03 5.46 4.87
C LEU A 20 -25.20 6.99 4.90
N PRO A 21 -26.22 7.53 5.59
CA PRO A 21 -26.39 8.97 5.79
C PRO A 21 -25.12 9.64 6.37
N ASN A 22 -25.04 10.95 6.24
CA ASN A 22 -23.94 11.76 6.79
C ASN A 22 -22.55 11.38 6.26
N ASN A 23 -22.46 10.97 4.99
CA ASN A 23 -21.20 10.57 4.34
C ASN A 23 -20.44 9.46 5.09
N THR A 24 -21.17 8.57 5.76
CA THR A 24 -20.62 7.36 6.36
C THR A 24 -20.75 6.19 5.39
N PHE A 25 -19.94 5.16 5.57
CA PHE A 25 -20.06 3.94 4.80
C PHE A 25 -19.69 2.71 5.63
N LEU A 26 -20.29 1.59 5.27
CA LEU A 26 -19.90 0.27 5.72
C LEU A 26 -19.43 -0.53 4.51
N ARG A 27 -18.21 -1.05 4.57
CA ARG A 27 -17.61 -1.92 3.55
C ARG A 27 -17.39 -3.29 4.15
N PHE A 28 -17.66 -4.35 3.40
CA PHE A 28 -17.49 -5.74 3.85
C PHE A 28 -17.00 -6.63 2.71
N GLY A 29 -16.32 -7.71 3.02
CA GLY A 29 -15.75 -8.64 2.03
C GLY A 29 -14.22 -8.61 2.02
N GLN A 30 -13.61 -8.93 0.88
CA GLN A 30 -12.16 -8.94 0.71
C GLN A 30 -11.67 -7.62 0.10
N PHE A 31 -10.81 -6.91 0.84
CA PHE A 31 -10.28 -5.63 0.43
C PHE A 31 -8.97 -5.26 1.13
N LYS A 32 -8.24 -4.27 0.57
CA LYS A 32 -7.02 -3.74 1.20
C LYS A 32 -7.31 -2.95 2.47
N ALA A 33 -6.56 -3.24 3.52
CA ALA A 33 -6.61 -2.44 4.75
C ALA A 33 -6.03 -1.02 4.54
N PRO A 34 -6.61 0.00 5.18
CA PRO A 34 -6.27 1.41 4.94
C PRO A 34 -4.99 1.83 5.66
N VAL A 35 -3.83 1.28 5.30
CA VAL A 35 -2.62 1.41 6.13
C VAL A 35 -1.54 2.28 5.51
N TRP A 36 -1.37 2.25 4.20
CA TRP A 36 -0.29 2.96 3.53
C TRP A 36 -0.80 3.62 2.26
N ARG A 37 -0.50 4.90 2.04
CA ARG A 37 -1.03 5.67 0.91
C ARG A 37 -0.72 5.04 -0.46
N GLU A 38 0.52 4.60 -0.69
CA GLU A 38 0.89 3.96 -1.95
C GLU A 38 0.14 2.62 -2.18
N GLU A 39 -0.24 1.93 -1.10
CA GLU A 39 -1.06 0.71 -1.19
C GLU A 39 -2.52 1.01 -1.55
N LEU A 40 -3.04 2.13 -1.05
CA LEU A 40 -4.39 2.62 -1.35
C LEU A 40 -4.51 3.27 -2.73
N ARG A 41 -3.38 3.69 -3.30
CA ARG A 41 -3.30 4.20 -4.67
C ARG A 41 -3.55 3.06 -5.65
N SER A 42 -4.44 3.32 -6.62
CA SER A 42 -4.66 2.42 -7.76
C SER A 42 -3.33 2.11 -8.44
N SER A 43 -3.13 0.85 -8.86
CA SER A 43 -1.93 0.45 -9.60
C SER A 43 -1.73 1.27 -10.87
N SER A 44 -2.82 1.66 -11.55
CA SER A 44 -2.77 2.52 -12.74
C SER A 44 -2.30 3.96 -12.46
N LYS A 45 -2.30 4.38 -11.20
CA LYS A 45 -1.99 5.76 -10.76
C LYS A 45 -0.71 5.85 -9.92
N LEU A 46 0.05 4.75 -9.79
CA LEU A 46 1.35 4.77 -9.12
C LEU A 46 2.31 5.73 -9.83
N PHE A 47 3.16 6.40 -9.06
CA PHE A 47 4.19 7.26 -9.64
C PHE A 47 5.27 6.45 -10.34
N LEU A 48 5.57 5.25 -9.85
CA LEU A 48 6.57 4.31 -10.35
C LEU A 48 5.88 2.99 -10.73
N VAL A 49 6.51 2.17 -11.60
CA VAL A 49 5.92 0.90 -12.09
C VAL A 49 5.55 -0.03 -10.94
N GLU A 50 6.44 -0.19 -9.97
CA GLU A 50 6.25 -1.03 -8.79
C GLU A 50 6.10 -0.19 -7.53
N ARG A 51 5.41 -0.77 -6.55
CA ARG A 51 5.32 -0.21 -5.20
C ARG A 51 6.68 -0.25 -4.49
N SER A 52 6.83 0.60 -3.49
CA SER A 52 8.06 0.74 -2.70
C SER A 52 8.42 -0.52 -1.92
N LEU A 53 9.68 -0.59 -1.46
CA LEU A 53 10.10 -1.62 -0.51
C LEU A 53 9.27 -1.56 0.78
N ALA A 54 8.91 -0.36 1.25
CA ALA A 54 8.07 -0.16 2.42
C ALA A 54 6.67 -0.75 2.21
N ALA A 55 6.02 -0.42 1.09
CA ALA A 55 4.71 -0.95 0.74
C ALA A 55 4.73 -2.47 0.55
N ALA A 56 5.75 -3.00 -0.13
CA ALA A 56 5.96 -4.44 -0.28
C ALA A 56 6.18 -5.14 1.07
N PHE A 57 6.93 -4.54 1.99
CA PHE A 57 7.12 -5.05 3.35
C PHE A 57 5.80 -5.11 4.11
N LEU A 58 5.00 -4.05 4.06
CA LEU A 58 3.70 -3.99 4.72
C LEU A 58 2.72 -5.03 4.18
N ALA A 59 2.69 -5.23 2.86
CA ALA A 59 1.85 -6.24 2.23
C ALA A 59 2.30 -7.66 2.59
N LYS A 60 3.61 -7.94 2.51
CA LYS A 60 4.20 -9.25 2.83
C LYS A 60 3.98 -9.65 4.29
N ASN A 61 3.96 -8.68 5.19
CA ASN A 61 3.75 -8.89 6.63
C ASN A 61 2.30 -8.65 7.07
N ASN A 62 1.34 -8.68 6.15
CA ASN A 62 -0.09 -8.64 6.45
C ASN A 62 -0.56 -7.39 7.23
N PHE A 63 0.11 -6.24 7.03
CA PHE A 63 -0.36 -4.96 7.54
C PHE A 63 -1.29 -4.26 6.55
N SER A 64 -0.93 -4.26 5.27
CA SER A 64 -1.66 -3.56 4.20
C SER A 64 -2.17 -4.49 3.10
N ALA A 65 -2.10 -5.81 3.34
CA ALA A 65 -2.58 -6.81 2.41
C ALA A 65 -4.10 -6.73 2.26
N ARG A 66 -4.63 -7.60 1.40
CA ARG A 66 -6.07 -7.81 1.31
C ARG A 66 -6.53 -8.76 2.39
N HIS A 67 -7.58 -8.37 3.08
CA HIS A 67 -8.15 -9.11 4.19
C HIS A 67 -9.64 -9.25 4.01
N ILE A 68 -10.20 -10.33 4.56
CA ILE A 68 -11.65 -10.50 4.64
C ILE A 68 -12.10 -9.84 5.93
N GLY A 69 -13.01 -8.87 5.86
CA GLY A 69 -13.45 -8.17 7.04
C GLY A 69 -14.57 -7.17 6.80
N VAL A 70 -14.68 -6.24 7.74
CA VAL A 70 -15.62 -5.12 7.73
C VAL A 70 -14.84 -3.83 7.98
N GLU A 71 -15.21 -2.76 7.31
CA GLU A 71 -14.66 -1.43 7.50
C GLU A 71 -15.79 -0.42 7.62
N PHE A 72 -15.73 0.38 8.68
CA PHE A 72 -16.56 1.56 8.83
C PHE A 72 -15.74 2.78 8.44
N GLY A 73 -16.32 3.69 7.67
CA GLY A 73 -15.67 4.95 7.37
C GLY A 73 -16.62 6.14 7.36
N LEU A 74 -16.02 7.32 7.52
CA LEU A 74 -16.70 8.61 7.57
C LEU A 74 -15.90 9.62 6.75
N LYS A 75 -16.60 10.44 5.98
CA LYS A 75 -16.03 11.64 5.34
C LYS A 75 -16.73 12.90 5.84
N THR A 76 -15.99 13.78 6.49
CA THR A 76 -16.55 15.04 7.00
C THR A 76 -16.76 16.05 5.88
N SER A 77 -17.58 17.08 6.13
CA SER A 77 -17.76 18.21 5.20
C SER A 77 -16.47 18.97 4.93
N ALA A 78 -15.56 19.02 5.91
CA ALA A 78 -14.22 19.59 5.76
C ALA A 78 -13.26 18.71 4.93
N GLY A 79 -13.72 17.52 4.49
CA GLY A 79 -12.96 16.61 3.65
C GLY A 79 -12.07 15.63 4.40
N ALA A 80 -12.01 15.68 5.74
CA ALA A 80 -11.31 14.69 6.53
C ALA A 80 -11.99 13.32 6.38
N GLN A 81 -11.18 12.26 6.31
CA GLN A 81 -11.65 10.88 6.15
C GLN A 81 -11.15 10.02 7.29
N PHE A 82 -12.03 9.16 7.78
CA PHE A 82 -11.74 8.19 8.84
C PHE A 82 -12.16 6.82 8.34
N ALA A 83 -11.34 5.81 8.60
CA ALA A 83 -11.66 4.42 8.32
C ALA A 83 -11.16 3.54 9.48
N VAL A 84 -12.00 2.64 9.95
CA VAL A 84 -11.64 1.61 10.93
C VAL A 84 -12.04 0.26 10.35
N ASN A 85 -11.05 -0.61 10.21
CA ASN A 85 -11.17 -1.95 9.66
C ASN A 85 -10.98 -3.00 10.76
N TYR A 86 -11.89 -3.96 10.81
CA TYR A 86 -11.71 -5.21 11.53
C TYR A 86 -11.73 -6.36 10.54
N SER A 87 -10.68 -7.18 10.51
CA SER A 87 -10.52 -8.21 9.49
C SER A 87 -9.75 -9.42 9.95
N ASN A 88 -9.72 -10.44 9.10
CA ASN A 88 -9.09 -11.72 9.36
C ASN A 88 -7.55 -11.67 9.47
N GLY A 89 -6.88 -10.54 9.19
CA GLY A 89 -5.43 -10.38 9.34
C GLY A 89 -4.53 -11.34 8.53
N ALA A 90 -5.08 -12.32 7.82
CA ALA A 90 -4.33 -13.47 7.29
C ALA A 90 -3.66 -13.22 5.94
N GLY A 91 -4.07 -12.16 5.23
CA GLY A 91 -3.57 -11.81 3.90
C GLY A 91 -4.36 -12.46 2.77
N GLU A 92 -4.00 -12.12 1.53
CA GLU A 92 -4.73 -12.49 0.31
C GLU A 92 -4.73 -14.02 0.11
N GLY A 93 -5.90 -14.60 -0.15
CA GLY A 93 -6.05 -16.03 -0.46
C GLY A 93 -5.70 -17.00 0.69
N SER A 94 -5.50 -16.49 1.91
CA SER A 94 -5.16 -17.30 3.08
C SER A 94 -6.41 -17.55 3.93
N ARG A 95 -6.69 -18.82 4.22
CA ARG A 95 -7.72 -19.22 5.20
C ARG A 95 -7.13 -19.17 6.60
N GLU A 96 -7.95 -18.81 7.58
CA GLU A 96 -7.60 -18.87 9.00
C GLU A 96 -7.20 -20.31 9.44
N ASP A 97 -7.68 -21.36 8.73
CA ASP A 97 -7.51 -22.78 9.12
C ASP A 97 -6.86 -23.73 8.07
N ALA A 98 -6.31 -23.24 6.96
CA ALA A 98 -5.68 -24.17 6.01
C ALA A 98 -4.27 -24.55 6.50
N GLY A 99 -4.14 -25.70 7.18
CA GLY A 99 -2.94 -26.33 7.74
C GLY A 99 -1.73 -26.51 6.78
N ARG A 100 -1.32 -25.44 6.10
CA ARG A 100 -0.13 -25.36 5.28
C ARG A 100 1.02 -24.95 6.18
N ARG A 101 1.90 -25.91 6.43
CA ARG A 101 3.24 -25.78 7.05
C ARG A 101 4.21 -24.91 6.22
N LYS A 102 3.77 -23.82 5.59
CA LYS A 102 4.64 -23.02 4.71
C LYS A 102 5.38 -21.90 5.43
N ASN A 103 5.02 -21.59 6.67
CA ASN A 103 5.80 -20.88 7.68
C ASN A 103 5.16 -21.22 9.04
N ALA A 104 5.93 -21.34 10.13
CA ALA A 104 5.46 -21.71 11.47
C ALA A 104 4.53 -20.68 12.16
N VAL A 105 3.86 -19.83 11.38
CA VAL A 105 2.95 -18.78 11.86
C VAL A 105 1.62 -18.96 11.11
N ILE A 106 0.67 -19.64 11.74
CA ILE A 106 -0.74 -19.66 11.30
C ILE A 106 -1.40 -18.44 11.94
N ASN A 107 -1.87 -17.47 11.17
CA ASN A 107 -2.47 -16.26 11.71
C ASN A 107 -3.93 -16.51 12.15
N ASN A 108 -4.22 -16.51 13.46
CA ASN A 108 -5.60 -16.57 14.00
C ASN A 108 -6.33 -15.20 13.98
N GLY A 109 -5.76 -14.22 13.31
CA GLY A 109 -6.52 -13.55 12.29
C GLY A 109 -7.59 -12.59 12.79
N LYS A 110 -7.21 -11.71 13.73
CA LYS A 110 -8.01 -10.52 14.06
C LYS A 110 -7.11 -9.30 13.98
N MET A 111 -7.23 -8.60 12.87
CA MET A 111 -6.57 -7.34 12.63
C MET A 111 -7.54 -6.21 12.89
N LEU A 112 -7.10 -5.25 13.70
CA LEU A 112 -7.70 -3.92 13.78
C LEU A 112 -6.75 -2.94 13.09
N ALA A 113 -7.26 -2.24 12.07
CA ALA A 113 -6.53 -1.18 11.39
C ALA A 113 -7.38 0.10 11.41
N GLY A 114 -6.74 1.24 11.64
CA GLY A 114 -7.39 2.55 11.60
C GLY A 114 -6.61 3.50 10.72
N ARG A 115 -7.32 4.41 10.05
CA ARG A 115 -6.73 5.52 9.29
C ARG A 115 -7.52 6.80 9.48
N ILE A 116 -6.77 7.89 9.61
CA ILE A 116 -7.26 9.24 9.52
C ILE A 116 -6.53 9.93 8.37
N GLU A 117 -7.26 10.60 7.49
CA GLU A 117 -6.71 11.42 6.42
C GLU A 117 -7.26 12.85 6.54
N LEU A 118 -6.34 13.80 6.68
CA LEU A 118 -6.63 15.20 6.94
C LEU A 118 -6.18 16.05 5.74
N PRO A 119 -7.11 16.72 5.03
CA PRO A 119 -6.74 17.68 4.01
C PRO A 119 -6.21 18.97 4.66
N LEU A 120 -5.02 19.39 4.25
CA LEU A 120 -4.42 20.67 4.59
C LEU A 120 -4.51 21.59 3.36
N GLY A 121 -5.66 22.28 3.27
CA GLY A 121 -6.00 23.09 2.10
C GLY A 121 -6.22 22.24 0.84
N LYS A 122 -5.93 22.83 -0.33
CA LYS A 122 -6.18 22.18 -1.64
C LYS A 122 -5.01 21.35 -2.17
N LYS A 123 -3.85 21.41 -1.51
CA LYS A 123 -2.58 20.93 -2.07
C LYS A 123 -1.93 19.82 -1.26
N MET A 124 -2.34 19.61 -0.01
CA MET A 124 -1.67 18.67 0.88
C MET A 124 -2.69 17.82 1.62
N ASN A 125 -2.37 16.55 1.83
CA ASN A 125 -3.09 15.66 2.74
C ASN A 125 -2.08 14.99 3.66
N ILE A 126 -2.44 14.82 4.93
CA ILE A 126 -1.68 14.03 5.91
C ILE A 126 -2.51 12.82 6.30
N GLY A 127 -1.91 11.64 6.27
CA GLY A 127 -2.48 10.39 6.73
C GLY A 127 -1.83 9.93 8.02
N PHE A 128 -2.60 9.35 8.92
CA PHE A 128 -2.11 8.59 10.07
C PHE A 128 -2.82 7.25 10.08
N SER A 129 -2.05 6.17 10.04
CA SER A 129 -2.56 4.81 10.13
C SER A 129 -1.97 4.07 11.33
N ALA A 130 -2.77 3.20 11.93
CA ALA A 130 -2.32 2.30 12.99
C ALA A 130 -2.89 0.90 12.75
N VAL A 131 -2.11 -0.12 13.07
CA VAL A 131 -2.51 -1.53 12.90
C VAL A 131 -2.09 -2.33 14.12
N ARG A 132 -2.97 -3.23 14.56
CA ARG A 132 -2.66 -4.33 15.46
C ARG A 132 -3.23 -5.61 14.86
N ASN A 133 -2.36 -6.56 14.55
CA ASN A 133 -2.71 -7.85 13.97
C ASN A 133 -2.22 -8.95 14.91
N SER A 134 -3.13 -9.67 15.55
CA SER A 134 -2.78 -10.82 16.40
C SER A 134 -2.42 -12.00 15.53
N THR A 135 -1.19 -12.51 15.65
CA THR A 135 -0.66 -13.65 14.87
C THR A 135 -0.66 -14.94 15.70
N GLY A 136 -0.57 -16.10 15.03
CA GLY A 136 -0.37 -17.40 15.69
C GLY A 136 -1.65 -18.13 16.13
N MET A 137 -1.51 -19.43 16.44
CA MET A 137 -2.51 -20.27 17.09
C MET A 137 -1.90 -20.99 18.30
N LEU A 138 -2.73 -21.29 19.30
CA LEU A 138 -2.34 -22.23 20.34
C LEU A 138 -2.46 -23.64 19.75
N THR A 139 -1.35 -24.38 19.70
CA THR A 139 -1.34 -25.78 19.25
C THR A 139 -0.99 -26.70 20.42
N THR A 140 -1.29 -27.99 20.29
CA THR A 140 -0.84 -29.01 21.26
C THR A 140 0.68 -29.06 21.40
N ASP A 141 1.41 -28.59 20.38
CA ASP A 141 2.86 -28.70 20.26
C ASP A 141 3.60 -27.41 20.65
N GLY A 142 2.86 -26.36 21.06
CA GLY A 142 3.44 -25.09 21.51
C GLY A 142 2.55 -23.86 21.30
N ASP A 143 2.89 -22.78 22.00
CA ASP A 143 2.29 -21.45 21.81
C ASP A 143 3.04 -20.71 20.70
N THR A 144 2.34 -20.42 19.60
CA THR A 144 2.88 -19.64 18.47
C THR A 144 2.23 -18.26 18.36
N ARG A 145 1.47 -17.83 19.38
CA ARG A 145 0.77 -16.55 19.37
C ARG A 145 1.75 -15.39 19.28
N GLY A 146 1.26 -14.26 18.81
CA GLY A 146 2.03 -13.03 18.71
C GLY A 146 1.13 -11.87 18.33
N THR A 147 1.74 -10.71 18.16
CA THR A 147 1.08 -9.49 17.72
C THR A 147 2.06 -8.72 16.85
N ALA A 148 1.60 -8.35 15.66
CA ALA A 148 2.28 -7.40 14.80
C ALA A 148 1.61 -6.03 14.98
N THR A 149 2.39 -4.99 15.26
CA THR A 149 1.89 -3.62 15.39
C THR A 149 2.60 -2.66 14.45
N LEU A 150 1.89 -1.62 14.03
CA LEU A 150 2.40 -0.57 13.15
C LEU A 150 1.74 0.76 13.46
N PHE A 151 2.52 1.84 13.43
CA PHE A 151 2.07 3.20 13.28
C PHE A 151 2.72 3.83 12.04
N ALA A 152 1.93 4.45 11.18
CA ALA A 152 2.33 4.88 9.85
C ALA A 152 1.75 6.26 9.49
N PRO A 153 2.48 7.35 9.78
CA PRO A 153 2.18 8.66 9.20
C PRO A 153 2.64 8.75 7.73
N ASP A 154 1.81 9.36 6.89
CA ASP A 154 2.14 9.66 5.49
C ASP A 154 1.60 11.02 5.05
N PHE A 155 2.03 11.49 3.90
CA PHE A 155 1.52 12.70 3.27
C PHE A 155 1.43 12.56 1.75
N ASN A 156 0.60 13.42 1.16
CA ASN A 156 0.58 13.74 -0.26
C ASN A 156 0.70 15.25 -0.40
N LEU A 157 1.51 15.70 -1.35
CA LEU A 157 1.70 17.09 -1.71
C LEU A 157 1.57 17.25 -3.23
N LYS A 158 0.75 18.20 -3.66
CA LYS A 158 0.51 18.52 -5.07
C LYS A 158 0.76 20.00 -5.34
N LEU A 159 1.79 20.29 -6.13
CA LEU A 159 2.22 21.63 -6.47
C LEU A 159 2.05 21.89 -7.97
N ALA A 160 1.48 23.03 -8.33
CA ALA A 160 1.54 23.53 -9.69
C ALA A 160 2.89 24.24 -9.85
N VAL A 161 3.73 23.78 -10.80
CA VAL A 161 5.12 24.25 -10.97
C VAL A 161 5.33 24.99 -12.29
N GLY A 162 4.23 25.42 -12.93
CA GLY A 162 4.22 26.15 -14.19
C GLY A 162 2.96 25.88 -15.01
N SER A 163 2.85 26.51 -16.16
CA SER A 163 1.70 26.31 -17.06
C SER A 163 1.64 24.84 -17.53
N GLY A 164 0.57 24.15 -17.13
CA GLY A 164 0.34 22.75 -17.47
C GLY A 164 1.26 21.74 -16.76
N ALA A 165 2.07 22.17 -15.78
CA ALA A 165 3.00 21.30 -15.07
C ALA A 165 2.62 21.11 -13.59
N VAL A 166 2.67 19.88 -13.11
CA VAL A 166 2.33 19.49 -11.74
C VAL A 166 3.45 18.61 -11.19
N LEU A 167 3.89 18.92 -9.98
CA LEU A 167 4.69 18.03 -9.14
C LEU A 167 3.78 17.43 -8.08
N GLU A 168 3.71 16.10 -8.03
CA GLU A 168 3.00 15.35 -7.00
C GLU A 168 4.03 14.52 -6.22
N VAL A 169 3.97 14.55 -4.89
CA VAL A 169 4.90 13.84 -4.00
C VAL A 169 4.11 13.15 -2.91
N ASP A 170 4.35 11.86 -2.72
CA ASP A 170 3.89 11.08 -1.58
C ASP A 170 5.12 10.75 -0.72
N GLY A 171 4.95 10.75 0.60
CA GLY A 171 5.98 10.27 1.51
C GLY A 171 5.39 9.73 2.79
N GLY A 172 6.14 8.91 3.51
CA GLY A 172 5.68 8.30 4.75
C GLY A 172 6.79 7.66 5.56
N LEU A 173 6.49 7.50 6.84
CA LEU A 173 7.30 6.79 7.81
C LEU A 173 6.43 5.70 8.43
N GLY A 174 7.04 4.56 8.76
CA GLY A 174 6.38 3.48 9.47
C GLY A 174 7.24 2.99 10.61
N PHE A 175 6.65 2.77 11.78
CA PHE A 175 7.33 2.19 12.93
C PHE A 175 6.48 1.06 13.47
N GLY A 176 7.07 -0.10 13.70
CA GLY A 176 6.31 -1.26 14.17
C GLY A 176 7.15 -2.32 14.83
N SER A 177 6.48 -3.37 15.27
CA SER A 177 7.11 -4.51 15.92
C SER A 177 6.34 -5.81 15.65
N PHE A 178 7.04 -6.92 15.81
CA PHE A 178 6.47 -8.25 15.95
C PHE A 178 6.82 -8.79 17.32
N SER A 179 5.81 -9.15 18.12
CA SER A 179 6.02 -9.84 19.38
C SER A 179 6.24 -11.33 19.12
N ASP A 180 7.31 -11.88 19.68
CA ASP A 180 7.62 -13.31 19.62
C ASP A 180 7.22 -13.93 20.95
N SER A 181 6.06 -14.60 21.03
CA SER A 181 5.69 -15.39 22.24
C SER A 181 6.02 -16.87 22.11
N GLY A 182 6.70 -17.26 21.02
CA GLY A 182 7.28 -18.58 20.84
C GLY A 182 8.50 -18.75 21.74
N VAL A 183 8.41 -19.73 22.64
CA VAL A 183 9.42 -20.16 23.63
C VAL A 183 10.89 -19.91 23.20
N ASN A 184 11.58 -19.07 23.99
CA ASN A 184 13.05 -18.91 24.15
C ASN A 184 13.84 -17.73 23.51
N THR A 185 13.25 -16.64 23.02
CA THR A 185 14.06 -15.40 22.78
C THR A 185 13.50 -14.07 23.32
N GLY A 186 12.24 -13.96 23.71
CA GLY A 186 11.71 -12.85 24.54
C GLY A 186 11.77 -11.41 24.00
N GLU A 187 12.45 -11.12 22.89
CA GLU A 187 12.62 -9.77 22.37
C GLU A 187 11.71 -9.48 21.17
N ASP A 188 10.95 -8.39 21.27
CA ASP A 188 10.15 -7.83 20.18
C ASP A 188 11.06 -7.39 19.03
N LYS A 189 10.78 -7.87 17.81
CA LYS A 189 11.54 -7.48 16.62
C LYS A 189 10.94 -6.20 16.05
N LYS A 190 11.66 -5.09 16.15
CA LYS A 190 11.22 -3.75 15.69
C LYS A 190 11.62 -3.50 14.25
N PHE A 191 10.81 -2.73 13.53
CA PHE A 191 11.14 -2.26 12.19
C PHE A 191 10.80 -0.78 11.99
N THR A 192 11.54 -0.14 11.09
CA THR A 192 11.30 1.22 10.60
C THR A 192 11.22 1.20 9.08
N LEU A 193 10.26 1.94 8.53
CA LEU A 193 10.02 2.10 7.11
C LEU A 193 10.12 3.58 6.74
N LEU A 194 10.68 3.85 5.57
CA LEU A 194 10.69 5.17 4.95
C LEU A 194 10.35 5.01 3.48
N ASP A 195 9.47 5.86 2.97
CA ASP A 195 9.21 5.97 1.53
C ASP A 195 8.99 7.44 1.17
N ILE A 196 9.57 7.86 0.06
CA ILE A 196 9.26 9.13 -0.59
C ILE A 196 9.29 8.90 -2.09
N SER A 197 8.22 9.27 -2.77
CA SER A 197 8.14 9.16 -4.22
C SER A 197 7.39 10.34 -4.79
N GLY A 198 7.74 10.75 -6.00
CA GLY A 198 7.06 11.84 -6.66
C GLY A 198 7.15 11.73 -8.16
N GLU A 199 6.23 12.42 -8.81
CA GLU A 199 6.16 12.55 -10.26
C GLU A 199 6.02 14.03 -10.60
N TRP A 200 6.95 14.53 -11.40
CA TRP A 200 6.75 15.74 -12.18
C TRP A 200 6.11 15.36 -13.51
N LYS A 201 5.04 16.05 -13.90
CA LYS A 201 4.38 15.84 -15.19
C LYS A 201 4.01 17.16 -15.84
N LYS A 202 4.10 17.22 -17.16
CA LYS A 202 3.70 18.34 -17.99
C LYS A 202 2.74 17.87 -19.07
N LYS A 203 1.58 18.52 -19.14
CA LYS A 203 0.63 18.36 -20.23
C LYS A 203 1.02 19.28 -21.39
N LEU A 204 0.96 18.76 -22.60
CA LEU A 204 1.15 19.54 -23.82
C LEU A 204 -0.14 20.28 -24.19
N GLY A 205 -0.01 21.46 -24.81
CA GLY A 205 -1.18 22.24 -25.24
C GLY A 205 -2.01 21.55 -26.33
N ARG A 206 -1.36 20.68 -27.12
CA ARG A 206 -1.97 19.79 -28.11
C ARG A 206 -1.18 18.48 -28.19
N ALA A 207 -1.84 17.41 -28.63
CA ALA A 207 -1.16 16.14 -28.89
C ALA A 207 -0.13 16.31 -30.01
N ASN A 208 1.02 15.67 -29.88
CA ASN A 208 2.07 15.66 -30.90
C ASN A 208 1.89 14.43 -31.81
N GLU A 209 1.31 14.65 -32.99
CA GLU A 209 1.02 13.59 -33.97
C GLU A 209 2.28 12.88 -34.46
N SER A 210 3.41 13.58 -34.58
CA SER A 210 4.68 12.95 -35.00
C SER A 210 5.28 12.01 -33.95
N LEU A 211 4.79 12.08 -32.71
CA LEU A 211 5.15 11.20 -31.61
C LEU A 211 3.97 10.30 -31.22
N GLY A 212 3.17 9.85 -32.19
CA GLY A 212 2.07 8.91 -31.95
C GLY A 212 0.95 9.49 -31.08
N GLY A 213 0.77 10.81 -31.09
CA GLY A 213 -0.26 11.49 -30.29
C GLY A 213 0.12 11.74 -28.83
N LEU A 214 1.43 11.82 -28.52
CA LEU A 214 1.93 12.18 -27.19
C LEU A 214 1.29 13.49 -26.71
N ASP A 215 0.59 13.47 -25.58
CA ASP A 215 -0.12 14.63 -25.03
C ASP A 215 0.42 15.09 -23.66
N GLY A 216 1.36 14.33 -23.10
CA GLY A 216 2.06 14.69 -21.89
C GLY A 216 3.29 13.83 -21.65
N PHE A 217 4.20 14.35 -20.83
CA PHE A 217 5.38 13.62 -20.39
C PHE A 217 5.69 13.96 -18.94
N GLY A 218 6.47 13.12 -18.30
CA GLY A 218 6.86 13.29 -16.92
C GLY A 218 8.10 12.50 -16.56
N PHE A 219 8.52 12.71 -15.32
CA PHE A 219 9.61 11.98 -14.70
C PHE A 219 9.21 11.69 -13.27
N ALA A 220 9.33 10.42 -12.89
CA ALA A 220 9.08 9.98 -11.54
C ALA A 220 10.39 9.54 -10.88
N ALA A 221 10.49 9.77 -9.59
CA ALA A 221 11.59 9.30 -8.76
C ALA A 221 11.08 8.94 -7.37
N GLY A 222 11.78 8.05 -6.69
CA GLY A 222 11.49 7.72 -5.31
C GLY A 222 12.62 6.99 -4.62
N PHE A 223 12.61 7.07 -3.31
CA PHE A 223 13.50 6.38 -2.40
C PHE A 223 12.66 5.65 -1.36
N SER A 224 13.01 4.39 -1.08
CA SER A 224 12.37 3.64 0.00
C SER A 224 13.40 2.85 0.78
N SER A 225 13.22 2.73 2.09
CA SER A 225 14.08 1.99 2.99
C SER A 225 13.26 1.17 3.98
N VAL A 226 13.76 -0.02 4.29
CA VAL A 226 13.23 -0.92 5.31
C VAL A 226 14.37 -1.31 6.23
N ASP A 227 14.22 -1.03 7.51
CA ASP A 227 15.11 -1.46 8.57
C ASP A 227 14.34 -2.41 9.50
N PHE A 228 14.75 -3.68 9.57
CA PHE A 228 14.11 -4.70 10.43
C PHE A 228 15.13 -5.66 11.03
N ARG A 229 16.08 -6.12 10.20
CA ARG A 229 17.21 -6.95 10.61
C ARG A 229 18.53 -6.40 10.05
N GLY A 230 18.48 -5.12 9.68
CA GLY A 230 19.42 -4.43 8.83
C GLY A 230 18.67 -3.70 7.71
N THR A 231 19.38 -2.81 7.03
CA THR A 231 18.78 -1.80 6.15
C THR A 231 18.85 -2.24 4.70
N THR A 232 17.69 -2.39 4.08
CA THR A 232 17.57 -2.52 2.62
C THR A 232 16.96 -1.24 2.06
N SER A 233 17.58 -0.66 1.04
CA SER A 233 17.10 0.57 0.41
C SER A 233 16.99 0.44 -1.11
N ALA A 234 16.10 1.22 -1.72
CA ALA A 234 15.95 1.28 -3.15
C ALA A 234 15.76 2.72 -3.63
N VAL A 235 16.41 3.04 -4.75
CA VAL A 235 16.16 4.26 -5.53
C VAL A 235 15.50 3.83 -6.85
N ARG A 236 14.34 4.41 -7.15
CA ARG A 236 13.53 4.10 -8.32
C ARG A 236 13.33 5.39 -9.12
N PHE A 237 13.47 5.34 -10.44
CA PHE A 237 13.29 6.54 -11.25
C PHE A 237 13.01 6.21 -12.72
N GLY A 238 12.41 7.14 -13.45
CA GLY A 238 12.33 7.08 -14.90
C GLY A 238 11.17 7.86 -15.49
N PRO A 239 11.12 7.92 -16.84
CA PRO A 239 10.16 8.75 -17.55
C PRO A 239 8.76 8.13 -17.59
N THR A 240 7.78 9.02 -17.74
CA THR A 240 6.39 8.69 -18.02
C THR A 240 5.93 9.43 -19.26
N PHE A 241 5.14 8.77 -20.09
CA PHE A 241 4.61 9.32 -21.33
C PHE A 241 3.11 9.05 -21.38
N THR A 242 2.35 10.07 -21.75
CA THR A 242 0.89 9.97 -21.85
C THR A 242 0.48 10.22 -23.29
N PHE A 243 -0.45 9.38 -23.76
CA PHE A 243 -1.02 9.45 -25.11
C PHE A 243 -2.53 9.53 -24.98
N GLY A 244 -3.06 10.73 -25.21
CA GLY A 244 -4.46 11.04 -24.98
C GLY A 244 -4.89 10.86 -23.51
N LYS A 245 -6.20 10.81 -23.29
CA LYS A 245 -6.77 10.69 -21.92
C LYS A 245 -6.61 9.30 -21.30
N GLN A 246 -6.23 8.29 -22.08
CA GLN A 246 -6.45 6.89 -21.73
C GLN A 246 -5.16 6.06 -21.65
N THR A 247 -4.08 6.44 -22.31
CA THR A 247 -2.87 5.60 -22.41
C THR A 247 -1.69 6.22 -21.70
N ARG A 248 -0.99 5.44 -20.87
CA ARG A 248 0.26 5.84 -20.20
C ARG A 248 1.31 4.77 -20.40
N LEU A 249 2.48 5.15 -20.89
CA LEU A 249 3.69 4.35 -20.93
C LEU A 249 4.64 4.83 -19.82
N GLN A 250 5.26 3.89 -19.13
CA GLN A 250 6.20 4.18 -18.06
C GLN A 250 7.38 3.22 -18.11
N LEU A 251 8.58 3.77 -17.94
CA LEU A 251 9.84 3.03 -17.87
C LEU A 251 10.55 3.44 -16.59
N ASN A 252 10.93 2.48 -15.75
CA ASN A 252 11.69 2.76 -14.54
C ASN A 252 12.91 1.87 -14.40
N ALA A 253 14.00 2.48 -13.93
CA ALA A 253 15.13 1.79 -13.35
C ALA A 253 14.98 1.77 -11.83
N GLU A 254 15.41 0.69 -11.21
CA GLU A 254 15.39 0.48 -9.77
C GLU A 254 16.75 -0.05 -9.32
N LEU A 255 17.41 0.70 -8.45
CA LEU A 255 18.68 0.36 -7.83
C LEU A 255 18.38 -0.10 -6.40
N ILE A 256 18.59 -1.38 -6.11
CA ILE A 256 18.36 -1.95 -4.76
C ILE A 256 19.71 -2.20 -4.10
N ASN A 257 19.89 -1.67 -2.91
CA ASN A 257 20.98 -1.97 -2.00
C ASN A 257 20.42 -2.89 -0.91
N PRO A 258 20.58 -4.22 -1.04
CA PRO A 258 20.16 -5.16 -0.01
C PRO A 258 21.04 -5.00 1.24
N GLU A 259 20.52 -5.42 2.38
CA GLU A 259 21.28 -5.51 3.63
C GLU A 259 22.50 -6.44 3.46
N ASN A 260 22.27 -7.63 2.87
CA ASN A 260 23.28 -8.64 2.62
C ASN A 260 23.25 -9.02 1.14
N GLY A 261 24.29 -8.66 0.40
CA GLY A 261 24.49 -9.05 -0.99
C GLY A 261 24.84 -7.89 -1.91
N ASP A 262 24.91 -8.20 -3.20
CA ASP A 262 25.30 -7.24 -4.22
C ASP A 262 24.14 -6.31 -4.59
N ARG A 263 24.50 -5.06 -4.93
CA ARG A 263 23.56 -4.10 -5.51
C ARG A 263 22.95 -4.69 -6.78
N THR A 264 21.63 -4.72 -6.87
CA THR A 264 20.92 -5.14 -8.08
C THR A 264 20.33 -3.95 -8.81
N VAL A 265 20.35 -4.00 -10.15
CA VAL A 265 19.68 -3.03 -11.02
C VAL A 265 18.57 -3.74 -11.76
N ASN A 266 17.33 -3.29 -11.57
CA ASN A 266 16.16 -3.79 -12.28
C ASN A 266 15.66 -2.73 -13.26
N TYR A 267 15.29 -3.14 -14.46
CA TYR A 267 14.59 -2.29 -15.43
C TYR A 267 13.19 -2.83 -15.62
N ARG A 268 12.19 -1.95 -15.51
CA ARG A 268 10.77 -2.30 -15.60
C ARG A 268 10.04 -1.35 -16.52
N SER A 269 9.06 -1.89 -17.23
CA SER A 269 8.19 -1.13 -18.11
C SER A 269 6.73 -1.47 -17.84
N MET A 270 5.84 -0.48 -17.92
CA MET A 270 4.40 -0.66 -17.81
C MET A 270 3.69 0.16 -18.88
N ILE A 271 2.68 -0.45 -19.49
CA ILE A 271 1.72 0.25 -20.34
C ILE A 271 0.35 0.09 -19.69
N THR A 272 -0.32 1.21 -19.44
CA THR A 272 -1.67 1.26 -18.88
C THR A 272 -2.63 1.79 -19.95
N PHE A 273 -3.69 1.03 -20.20
CA PHE A 273 -4.83 1.45 -21.01
C PHE A 273 -6.03 1.62 -20.08
N ASN A 274 -6.50 2.86 -19.91
CA ASN A 274 -7.72 3.16 -19.16
C ASN A 274 -8.88 3.25 -20.17
N TYR A 275 -9.67 2.19 -20.28
CA TYR A 275 -10.90 2.18 -21.07
C TYR A 275 -12.04 2.90 -20.34
#